data_AF-A0A3N7H7S3-F1
#
_entry.id   AF-A0A3N7H7S3-F1
#
_cell.length_a   1.000
_cell.length_b   1.000
_cell.length_c   1.000
_cell.angle_alpha   90.00
_cell.angle_beta   90.00
_cell.angle_gamma   90.00
#
_symmetry.space_group_name_H-M   'P 1'
#
loop_
_entity.id
_entity.type
_entity.pdbx_description
1 polymer ?
#
loop_
_entity_poly.entity_id
_entity_poly.type
_entity_poly.pdbx_seq_one_letter_code
_entity_poly.pdbx_strand_id
1 'polypeptide(L)' 'MGAKTLSDSSLATTQDKLNIVAQKLHQKQFEAGVLKVYRDERCEGTNEFIHQYPDGHEELVAVDANLKFIKLRDLY' A
#
# COMPACT_ATOMS: atom_id res chain seq x y z
N MET A 1 -36.75 -10.53 1.80
CA MET A 1 -35.28 -10.52 1.87
C MET A 1 -34.88 -9.37 2.76
N GLY A 2 -34.48 -9.63 4.01
CA GLY A 2 -34.13 -8.58 4.97
C GLY A 2 -32.68 -8.13 4.77
N ALA A 3 -32.47 -6.84 4.54
CA ALA A 3 -31.13 -6.25 4.54
C ALA A 3 -30.55 -6.39 5.96
N LYS A 4 -29.48 -7.18 6.11
CA LYS A 4 -28.70 -7.23 7.34
C LYS A 4 -27.96 -5.89 7.46
N THR A 5 -28.44 -5.01 8.31
CA THR A 5 -27.68 -3.84 8.75
C THR A 5 -26.49 -4.33 9.56
N LEU A 6 -25.28 -4.07 9.06
CA LEU A 6 -24.04 -4.31 9.80
C LEU A 6 -24.01 -3.32 10.97
N SER A 7 -23.95 -3.83 12.21
CA SER A 7 -23.71 -2.98 13.38
C SER A 7 -22.28 -2.46 13.36
N ASP A 8 -22.02 -1.28 13.94
CA ASP A 8 -20.66 -0.69 14.00
C ASP A 8 -19.63 -1.66 14.63
N SER A 9 -20.06 -2.48 15.59
CA SER A 9 -19.24 -3.55 16.19
C SER A 9 -18.83 -4.63 15.19
N SER A 10 -19.69 -4.97 14.22
CA SER A 10 -19.41 -5.96 13.19
C SER A 10 -18.47 -5.43 12.12
N LEU A 11 -18.54 -4.13 11.82
CA LEU A 11 -17.62 -3.44 10.90
C LEU A 11 -16.22 -3.34 11.50
N ALA A 12 -16.10 -2.90 12.77
CA ALA A 12 -14.81 -2.85 13.46
C ALA A 12 -14.12 -4.23 13.52
N THR A 13 -14.86 -5.27 13.90
CA THR A 13 -14.34 -6.65 13.94
C THR A 13 -13.89 -7.14 12.56
N THR A 14 -14.60 -6.74 11.50
CA THR A 14 -14.23 -7.09 10.12
C THR A 14 -12.99 -6.33 9.67
N GLN A 15 -12.88 -5.06 10.04
CA GLN A 15 -11.71 -4.23 9.76
C GLN A 15 -10.46 -4.79 10.44
N ASP A 16 -10.56 -5.22 11.70
CA ASP A 16 -9.42 -5.82 12.42
C ASP A 16 -8.94 -7.11 11.75
N LYS A 17 -9.86 -7.96 11.30
CA LYS A 17 -9.53 -9.17 10.55
C LYS A 17 -8.85 -8.85 9.22
N LEU A 18 -9.34 -7.84 8.50
CA LEU A 18 -8.74 -7.37 7.25
C LEU A 18 -7.33 -6.81 7.49
N ASN A 19 -7.13 -6.05 8.56
CA ASN A 19 -5.82 -5.51 8.93
C ASN A 19 -4.81 -6.64 9.20
N ILE A 20 -5.20 -7.69 9.95
CA ILE A 20 -4.34 -8.85 10.23
C ILE A 20 -3.97 -9.59 8.93
N VAL A 21 -4.94 -9.80 8.03
CA VAL A 21 -4.68 -10.46 6.74
C VAL A 21 -3.77 -9.60 5.86
N ALA A 22 -4.00 -8.29 5.80
CA ALA A 22 -3.17 -7.34 5.07
C ALA A 22 -1.73 -7.32 5.59
N GLN A 23 -1.53 -7.31 6.91
CA GLN A 23 -0.19 -7.40 7.52
C GLN A 23 0.54 -8.69 7.14
N LYS A 24 -0.14 -9.85 7.22
CA LYS A 24 0.45 -11.14 6.80
C LYS A 24 0.78 -11.17 5.31
N LEU A 25 -0.07 -10.56 4.48
CA LEU A 25 0.17 -10.47 3.05
C LEU A 25 1.38 -9.58 2.75
N HIS A 26 1.48 -8.42 3.40
CA HIS A 26 2.63 -7.52 3.27
C HIS A 26 3.93 -8.21 3.69
N GLN A 27 3.91 -8.94 4.81
CA GLN A 27 5.09 -9.67 5.27
C GLN A 27 5.53 -10.75 4.27
N LYS A 28 4.59 -11.51 3.70
CA LYS A 28 4.90 -12.50 2.65
C LYS A 28 5.39 -11.88 1.35
N GLN A 29 4.82 -10.75 0.94
CA GLN A 29 5.28 -10.00 -0.22
C GLN A 29 6.72 -9.53 -0.02
N PHE A 30 7.02 -9.03 1.18
CA PHE A 30 8.38 -8.65 1.54
C PHE A 30 9.36 -9.83 1.52
N GLU A 31 9.01 -10.96 2.16
CA GLU A 31 9.83 -12.19 2.15
C GLU A 31 10.10 -12.71 0.73
N ALA A 32 9.16 -12.49 -0.20
CA ALA A 32 9.28 -12.87 -1.60
C ALA A 32 10.03 -11.84 -2.46
N GLY A 33 10.51 -10.73 -1.89
CA GLY A 33 11.18 -9.65 -2.63
C GLY A 33 10.23 -8.86 -3.54
N VAL A 34 8.92 -8.91 -3.28
CA VAL A 34 7.92 -8.13 -4.02
C VAL A 34 7.96 -6.68 -3.53
N LEU A 35 8.30 -5.78 -4.44
CA LEU A 35 8.33 -4.34 -4.16
C LEU A 35 6.92 -3.83 -3.89
N LYS A 36 6.75 -3.08 -2.79
CA LYS A 36 5.48 -2.44 -2.47
C LYS A 36 5.43 -1.06 -3.09
N VAL A 37 4.82 -1.00 -4.27
CA VAL A 37 4.68 0.22 -5.06
C VAL A 37 3.19 0.57 -5.18
N TYR A 38 2.81 1.79 -4.79
CA TYR A 38 1.42 2.25 -4.82
C TYR A 38 1.31 3.73 -5.19
N ARG A 39 0.09 4.25 -5.30
CA ARG A 39 -0.17 5.68 -5.56
C ARG A 39 -1.14 6.23 -4.52
N ASP A 40 -0.90 7.46 -4.09
CA ASP A 40 -1.83 8.23 -3.28
C ASP A 40 -1.77 9.73 -3.66
N GLU A 41 -2.37 10.58 -2.84
CA GLU A 41 -2.44 12.03 -3.03
C GLU A 41 -1.08 12.75 -3.12
N ARG A 42 0.01 12.11 -2.68
CA ARG A 42 1.38 12.66 -2.77
C ARG A 42 2.00 12.51 -4.17
N CYS A 43 1.37 11.72 -5.05
CA CYS A 43 1.79 11.55 -6.44
C CYS A 43 1.10 12.61 -7.33
N GLU A 44 1.86 13.60 -7.79
CA GLU A 44 1.37 14.68 -8.64
C GLU A 44 1.42 14.27 -10.12
N GLY A 45 2.43 13.48 -10.50
CA GLY A 45 2.66 13.01 -11.86
C GLY A 45 1.95 11.71 -12.22
N THR A 46 1.61 11.54 -13.51
CA THR A 46 1.02 10.28 -14.02
C THR A 46 1.99 9.11 -14.00
N ASN A 47 3.29 9.36 -13.89
CA ASN A 47 4.34 8.36 -13.77
C ASN A 47 4.95 8.28 -12.36
N GLU A 48 4.37 8.96 -11.37
CA GLU A 48 4.83 8.93 -9.98
C GLU A 48 4.13 7.85 -9.16
N PHE A 49 4.91 7.24 -8.27
CA PHE A 49 4.51 6.18 -7.36
C PHE A 49 5.26 6.32 -6.05
N ILE A 50 4.72 5.69 -5.01
CA ILE A 50 5.38 5.54 -3.72
C ILE A 50 5.94 4.14 -3.62
N HIS A 51 7.23 4.06 -3.33
CA HIS A 51 7.90 2.83 -2.96
C HIS A 51 8.03 2.79 -1.44
N GLN A 52 7.41 1.80 -0.80
CA GLN A 52 7.55 1.58 0.64
C GLN A 52 8.58 0.48 0.90
N TYR A 53 9.62 0.84 1.64
CA TYR A 53 10.69 -0.04 2.08
C TYR A 53 10.28 -0.87 3.31
N PRO A 54 11.01 -1.96 3.58
CA PRO A 54 10.67 -2.88 4.67
C PRO A 54 10.81 -2.30 6.08
N ASP A 55 11.69 -1.30 6.22
CA ASP A 55 11.89 -0.53 7.45
C ASP A 55 10.82 0.55 7.66
N GLY A 56 9.87 0.67 6.74
CA GLY A 56 8.79 1.64 6.78
C GLY A 56 9.13 2.98 6.11
N HIS A 57 10.36 3.16 5.61
CA HIS A 57 10.74 4.33 4.83
C HIS A 57 9.96 4.37 3.52
N GLU A 58 9.59 5.57 3.08
CA GLU A 58 8.87 5.76 1.83
C GLU A 58 9.61 6.73 0.90
N GLU A 59 9.67 6.37 -0.38
CA GLU A 59 10.20 7.23 -1.43
C GLU A 59 9.14 7.50 -2.49
N LEU A 60 9.08 8.76 -2.94
CA LEU A 60 8.43 9.09 -4.20
C LEU A 60 9.38 8.73 -5.34
N VAL A 61 8.93 7.89 -6.25
CA VAL A 61 9.67 7.43 -7.42
C VAL A 61 8.89 7.73 -8.70
N ALA A 62 9.58 8.09 -9.78
CA ALA A 62 9.03 8.15 -11.12
C ALA A 62 9.39 6.89 -11.92
N VAL A 63 8.50 6.43 -12.79
CA VAL A 63 8.81 5.36 -13.76
C VAL A 63 9.22 5.97 -15.10
N ASP A 64 10.38 5.56 -15.61
CA ASP A 64 10.87 5.97 -16.94
C ASP A 64 10.30 5.08 -18.07
N ALA A 65 10.61 5.45 -19.32
CA ALA A 65 10.16 4.69 -20.49
C ALA A 65 10.74 3.25 -20.58
N ASN A 66 11.77 2.94 -19.80
CA ASN A 66 12.38 1.62 -19.70
C ASN A 66 11.87 0.83 -18.48
N LEU A 67 10.79 1.31 -17.84
CA LEU A 67 10.20 0.73 -16.63
C LEU A 67 11.14 0.71 -15.42
N LYS A 68 12.08 1.66 -15.36
CA LYS A 68 12.97 1.85 -14.21
C LYS A 68 12.39 2.88 -13.26
N PHE A 69 12.48 2.59 -11.96
CA PHE A 69 12.17 3.54 -10.91
C PHE A 69 13.33 4.53 -10.74
N ILE A 70 13.00 5.82 -10.76
CA ILE A 70 13.90 6.94 -10.51
C ILE A 70 13.43 7.61 -9.22
N LYS A 71 14.28 7.64 -8.19
CA LYS A 71 13.99 8.35 -6.95
C LYS A 71 13.80 9.85 -7.22
N LEU A 72 12.69 10.40 -6.73
CA LEU A 72 12.40 11.84 -6.76
C LEU A 72 12.70 12.50 -5.42
N ARG A 73 12.13 11.98 -4.32
CA ARG A 73 12.35 12.49 -2.95
C ARG A 73 11.94 11.48 -1.87
N ASP A 74 12.48 11.64 -0.67
CA ASP A 74 12.03 10.94 0.53
C ASP A 74 10.68 11.47 1.02
N LEU A 75 9.86 10.59 1.57
CA LEU A 75 8.51 10.87 2.08
C LEU A 75 8.36 10.54 3.57
N TYR A 76 9.45 10.56 4.35
CA TYR A 76 9.61 10.28 5.79
C TYR A 76 10.25 8.93 6.14
#